data_AF-A0A4R2TBB7-F1
#
_entry.id   AF-A0A4R2TBB7-F1
#
_cell.length_a   1.000
_cell.length_b   1.000
_cell.length_c   1.000
_cell.angle_alpha   90.00
_cell.angle_beta   90.00
_cell.angle_gamma   90.00
#
_symmetry.space_group_name_H-M   'P 1'
#
loop_
_entity.id
_entity.type
_entity.pdbx_description
1 polymer ?
#
loop_
_entity_poly.entity_id
_entity_poly.type
_entity_poly.pdbx_seq_one_letter_code
_entity_poly.pdbx_strand_id
1 'polypeptide(L)' 'MEAAHVDHAGGKGASLKVADYKAVPLCQGHHAELHRGAKTFEAKHRIDLVTAAAAYAAKSPHRGRWANVA' A
#
# COMPACT_ATOMS: atom_id res chain seq x y z
N MET A 1 13.88 -0.57 -5.23
CA MET A 1 12.41 -0.45 -5.15
C MET A 1 12.00 -0.86 -3.75
N GLU A 2 11.07 -0.15 -3.13
CA GLU A 2 10.64 -0.35 -1.75
C GLU A 2 9.16 -0.66 -1.67
N ALA A 3 8.76 -1.44 -0.65
CA ALA A 3 7.35 -1.68 -0.35
C ALA A 3 6.85 -0.57 0.58
N ALA A 4 5.93 0.25 0.06
CA ALA A 4 5.32 1.33 0.81
C ALA A 4 3.91 0.92 1.25
N HIS A 5 3.70 0.77 2.56
CA HIS A 5 2.39 0.40 3.12
C HIS A 5 1.38 1.53 2.95
N VAL A 6 0.19 1.20 2.44
CA VAL A 6 -0.92 2.13 2.25
C VAL A 6 -1.67 2.25 3.57
N ASP A 7 -1.22 3.19 4.40
CA ASP A 7 -1.64 3.31 5.79
C ASP A 7 -3.17 3.44 5.98
N HIS A 8 -3.82 4.16 5.06
CA HIS A 8 -5.25 4.41 5.06
C HIS A 8 -6.08 3.28 4.41
N ALA A 9 -5.45 2.20 3.92
CA ALA A 9 -6.15 0.98 3.48
C ALA A 9 -6.70 0.15 4.66
N GLY A 10 -6.47 0.61 5.90
CA GLY A 10 -7.10 0.11 7.12
C GLY A 10 -6.66 -1.30 7.56
N GLY A 11 -7.33 -1.84 8.57
CA GLY A 11 -7.07 -3.18 9.11
C GLY A 11 -5.83 -3.29 10.01
N LYS A 12 -5.17 -2.18 10.34
CA LYS A 12 -4.11 -2.14 11.36
C LYS A 12 -4.68 -1.71 12.72
N GLY A 13 -4.19 -2.33 13.79
CA GLY A 13 -4.41 -1.82 15.14
C GLY A 13 -3.62 -0.54 15.43
N ALA A 14 -3.89 0.10 16.56
CA ALA A 14 -3.10 1.24 17.01
C ALA A 14 -1.62 0.85 17.11
N SER A 15 -0.74 1.70 16.57
CA SER A 15 0.72 1.49 16.54
C SER A 15 1.21 0.26 15.77
N LEU A 16 0.35 -0.41 14.99
CA LEU A 16 0.74 -1.51 14.12
C LEU A 16 0.99 -1.05 12.68
N LYS A 17 1.84 -1.78 11.98
CA LYS A 17 1.99 -1.66 10.52
C LYS A 17 0.75 -2.23 9.82
N VAL A 18 0.43 -1.69 8.65
CA VAL A 18 -0.56 -2.31 7.77
C VAL A 18 -0.01 -3.63 7.24
N ALA A 19 -0.90 -4.59 6.97
CA ALA A 19 -0.54 -5.85 6.34
C ALA A 19 0.18 -5.66 4.98
N ASP A 20 1.11 -6.55 4.67
CA ASP A 20 1.97 -6.43 3.48
C ASP A 20 1.23 -6.50 2.14
N TYR A 21 0.06 -7.14 2.09
CA TYR A 21 -0.78 -7.16 0.90
C TYR A 21 -1.46 -5.82 0.60
N LYS A 22 -1.35 -4.84 1.50
CA LYS A 22 -1.82 -3.47 1.31
C LYS A 22 -0.65 -2.51 1.09
N ALA A 23 0.39 -2.95 0.39
CA ALA A 23 1.55 -2.15 0.03
C ALA A 23 1.66 -1.97 -1.49
N VAL A 24 2.28 -0.87 -1.91
CA VAL A 24 2.62 -0.59 -3.31
C VAL A 24 4.14 -0.52 -3.50
N PRO A 25 4.67 -0.96 -4.65
CA PRO A 25 6.08 -0.84 -4.94
C PRO A 25 6.39 0.59 -5.42
N LEU A 26 7.29 1.29 -4.73
CA LEU A 26 7.72 2.65 -5.08
C LEU A 26 9.24 2.75 -5.18
N CYS A 27 9.74 3.76 -5.89
CA CYS A 27 11.15 4.15 -5.72
C CYS A 27 11.31 4.92 -4.40
N GLN A 28 12.54 5.01 -3.90
CA GLN A 28 12.83 5.66 -2.61
C GLN A 28 12.30 7.10 -2.52
N GLY A 29 12.41 7.87 -3.61
CA GLY A 29 11.91 9.26 -3.65
C GLY A 29 10.40 9.34 -3.46
N HIS A 30 9.63 8.53 -4.20
CA HIS A 30 8.18 8.50 -4.08
C HIS A 30 7.70 7.87 -2.77
N HIS A 31 8.46 6.90 -2.22
CA HIS A 31 8.17 6.35 -0.89
C HIS A 31 8.33 7.40 0.21
N ALA A 32 9.42 8.17 0.17
CA ALA A 32 9.62 9.30 1.09
C ALA A 32 8.57 10.41 0.90
N GLU A 33 8.14 10.67 -0.34
CA GLU A 33 7.05 11.60 -0.63
C GLU A 33 5.72 11.12 -0.03
N LEU A 34 5.38 9.84 -0.22
CA LEU A 34 4.18 9.22 0.35
C LEU A 34 4.15 9.34 1.89
N HIS A 35 5.28 9.15 2.55
CA HIS A 35 5.39 9.32 4.01
C HIS A 35 5.06 10.74 4.49
N ARG A 36 5.18 11.76 3.63
CA ARG A 36 4.79 13.15 3.96
C ARG A 36 3.29 13.40 3.82
N GLY A 37 2.58 12.56 3.06
CA GLY A 37 1.13 12.66 2.92
C GLY A 37 0.57 11.79 1.79
N ALA A 38 -0.26 10.82 2.15
CA ALA A 38 -0.93 9.94 1.18
C ALA A 38 -1.90 10.69 0.26
N LYS A 39 -2.80 11.51 0.82
CA LYS A 39 -3.82 12.23 0.03
C LYS A 39 -3.20 13.19 -1.00
N THR A 40 -2.13 13.87 -0.61
CA THR A 40 -1.41 14.80 -1.51
C THR A 40 -0.63 14.04 -2.58
N PHE A 41 -0.02 12.91 -2.23
CA PHE A 41 0.64 12.02 -3.17
C PHE A 41 -0.33 11.49 -4.24
N GLU A 42 -1.47 10.97 -3.80
CA GLU A 42 -2.53 10.45 -4.67
C GLU A 42 -3.07 11.53 -5.61
N ALA A 43 -3.36 12.73 -5.09
CA ALA A 43 -3.83 13.85 -5.90
C ALA A 43 -2.79 14.30 -6.94
N LYS A 44 -1.51 14.39 -6.55
CA LYS A 44 -0.42 14.83 -7.43
C LYS A 44 -0.17 13.86 -8.57
N HIS A 45 -0.10 12.56 -8.26
CA HIS A 45 0.21 11.51 -9.23
C HIS A 45 -1.02 10.92 -9.92
N ARG A 46 -2.23 11.35 -9.51
CA ARG A 46 -3.53 10.88 -10.02
C ARG A 46 -3.66 9.36 -9.92
N ILE A 47 -3.32 8.83 -8.74
CA ILE A 47 -3.40 7.40 -8.44
C ILE A 47 -4.30 7.17 -7.23
N ASP A 48 -4.90 5.99 -7.18
CA ASP A 48 -5.58 5.47 -5.99
C ASP A 48 -4.73 4.33 -5.41
N LEU A 49 -4.13 4.57 -4.24
CA LEU A 49 -3.17 3.65 -3.62
C LEU A 49 -3.84 2.37 -3.14
N VAL A 50 -5.09 2.43 -2.68
CA VAL A 50 -5.84 1.26 -2.21
C VAL A 50 -6.10 0.31 -3.38
N THR A 51 -6.57 0.85 -4.50
CA THR A 51 -6.82 0.12 -5.75
C THR A 51 -5.53 -0.45 -6.31
N ALA A 52 -4.45 0.34 -6.31
CA ALA A 52 -3.14 -0.12 -6.75
C ALA A 52 -2.64 -1.29 -5.87
N ALA A 53 -2.70 -1.17 -4.54
CA ALA A 53 -2.28 -2.21 -3.62
C ALA A 53 -3.09 -3.50 -3.82
N ALA A 54 -4.41 -3.39 -3.96
CA ALA A 54 -5.28 -4.54 -4.26
C ALA A 54 -4.89 -5.25 -5.57
N ALA A 55 -4.58 -4.48 -6.62
CA ALA A 55 -4.15 -5.04 -7.90
C ALA A 55 -2.80 -5.77 -7.80
N TYR A 56 -1.85 -5.26 -7.01
CA TYR A 56 -0.58 -5.94 -6.74
C TYR A 56 -0.79 -7.21 -5.90
N ALA A 57 -1.61 -7.14 -4.85
CA ALA A 57 -1.94 -8.28 -4.01
C ALA A 57 -2.56 -9.43 -4.82
N ALA A 58 -3.50 -9.12 -5.72
CA ALA A 58 -4.15 -10.10 -6.58
C ALA A 58 -3.17 -10.82 -7.52
N LYS A 59 -2.13 -10.10 -8.00
CA LYS A 59 -1.10 -10.64 -8.89
C LYS A 59 0.05 -11.32 -8.16
N SER A 60 0.12 -11.22 -6.83
CA SER A 60 1.20 -11.78 -6.04
C SER A 60 1.24 -13.32 -6.14
N PRO A 61 2.42 -13.95 -6.22
CA PRO A 61 2.54 -15.40 -6.08
C PRO A 61 2.09 -15.87 -4.69
N HIS A 62 2.03 -14.97 -3.70
CA HIS A 62 1.62 -15.27 -2.33
C HIS A 62 0.15 -14.96 -2.04
N ARG A 63 -0.67 -14.63 -3.04
CA ARG A 63 -2.09 -14.26 -2.88
C ARG A 63 -2.91 -15.21 -1.99
N GLY A 64 -2.58 -16.50 -1.98
CA GLY A 64 -3.25 -17.49 -1.12
C GLY A 64 -3.03 -17.29 0.38
N ARG A 65 -1.99 -16.55 0.81
CA ARG A 65 -1.68 -16.33 2.23
C ARG A 65 -2.67 -15.42 2.95
N TRP A 66 -3.39 -14.58 2.21
CA TRP A 66 -4.35 -13.64 2.77
C TRP A 66 -5.77 -13.84 2.21
N ALA A 67 -6.02 -14.93 1.48
CA ALA A 67 -7.32 -15.20 0.87
C ALA A 67 -8.49 -15.29 1.88
N ASN A 68 -8.19 -15.54 3.15
CA ASN A 68 -9.15 -15.68 4.26
C ASN A 68 -9.21 -14.45 5.20
N VAL A 69 -8.44 -13.40 4.93
CA VAL A 69 -8.37 -12.18 5.75
C VAL A 69 -8.43 -10.88 4.91
N ALA A 70 -8.51 -11.02 3.59
CA ALA A 70 -8.58 -9.91 2.64
C ALA A 70 -9.97 -9.27 2.60
#